data_AF-A0A7S2JMD4-F1
#
_entry.id   AF-A0A7S2JMD4-F1
#
_cell.length_a   1.000
_cell.length_b   1.000
_cell.length_c   1.000
_cell.angle_alpha   90.00
_cell.angle_beta   90.00
_cell.angle_gamma   90.00
#
_symmetry.space_group_name_H-M   'P 1'
#
loop_
_entity.id
_entity.type
_entity.pdbx_description
1 polymer ?
#
loop_
_entity_poly.entity_id
_entity_poly.type
_entity_poly.pdbx_seq_one_letter_code
_entity_poly.pdbx_strand_id
1 'polypeptide(L)'
;PRDGRFGHEASSALTLKAQSLSEQIFTRRHYVEASTDDEMGSLGLQFDPRFLLFEFNHNLILRKAQVQLVREFIAAVQSGKPLVKQMLMGGGKTTVVGPLLTLMLGDGERLVVQTMPPALLEQSKATLRATFSSIVRKRVFTLFFDRSSEMKWSTVDKLTTAAHNRGVVLCTAATIKSLQLKLLEKMDVLRSPCRQQHPDFERDVRALSKVLGIFRSGVLIMDEVDLLLHPLRAELNFPIGEKNPLDFSPERWTCAIHCLDAVFFLERKSMSVPFQQSGRAHRILEDLQTVIEQGYEKRALQRSPHLVLLNLEWYHQVMKPVITQWMILWLEANHVAGLTPAEVDMYIGGSDVA
;
A
#
# COMPACT_ATOMS: atom_id res chain seq x y z
N PRO A 1 4.34 -59.27 11.42
CA PRO A 1 4.27 -58.28 10.31
C PRO A 1 4.16 -56.79 10.72
N ARG A 2 4.06 -56.44 12.02
CA ARG A 2 4.00 -55.04 12.49
C ARG A 2 5.36 -54.42 12.84
N ASP A 3 6.39 -55.21 13.16
CA ASP A 3 7.72 -54.69 13.55
C ASP A 3 8.56 -54.15 12.38
N GLY A 4 8.32 -54.61 11.15
CA GLY A 4 9.07 -54.15 9.97
C GLY A 4 8.75 -52.71 9.54
N ARG A 5 7.58 -52.17 9.90
CA ARG A 5 7.19 -50.79 9.55
C ARG A 5 7.88 -49.75 10.43
N PHE A 6 8.01 -50.02 11.73
CA PHE A 6 8.71 -49.15 12.67
C PHE A 6 10.20 -49.00 12.34
N GLY A 7 10.86 -50.09 11.91
CA GLY A 7 12.27 -50.04 11.48
C GLY A 7 12.48 -49.19 10.22
N HIS A 8 11.57 -49.25 9.25
CA HIS A 8 11.63 -48.44 8.03
C HIS A 8 11.37 -46.95 8.28
N GLU A 9 10.45 -46.61 9.17
CA GLU A 9 10.20 -45.22 9.59
C GLU A 9 11.38 -44.65 10.38
N ALA A 10 11.99 -45.42 11.28
CA ALA A 10 13.18 -44.98 12.01
C ALA A 10 14.40 -44.81 11.09
N SER A 11 14.62 -45.72 10.14
CA SER A 11 15.71 -45.66 9.18
C SER A 11 15.57 -44.47 8.22
N SER A 12 14.36 -44.20 7.73
CA SER A 12 14.09 -43.02 6.90
C SER A 12 14.28 -41.72 7.67
N ALA A 13 13.83 -41.64 8.93
CA ALA A 13 14.06 -40.49 9.79
C ALA A 13 15.55 -40.24 10.08
N LEU A 14 16.34 -41.30 10.32
CA LEU A 14 17.79 -41.22 10.50
C LEU A 14 18.49 -40.74 9.21
N THR A 15 18.06 -41.24 8.06
CA THR A 15 18.62 -40.84 6.76
C THR A 15 18.38 -39.36 6.48
N LEU A 16 17.16 -38.85 6.76
CA LEU A 16 16.84 -37.43 6.63
C LEU A 16 17.67 -36.55 7.57
N LYS A 17 17.88 -36.98 8.82
CA LYS A 17 18.74 -36.26 9.77
C LYS A 17 20.21 -36.26 9.34
N ALA A 18 20.71 -37.39 8.84
CA ALA A 18 22.08 -37.50 8.34
C ALA A 18 22.30 -36.64 7.10
N GLN A 19 21.32 -36.57 6.19
CA GLN A 19 21.32 -35.65 5.05
C GLN A 19 21.32 -34.18 5.51
N SER A 20 20.48 -33.80 6.47
CA SER A 20 20.49 -32.42 6.98
C SER A 20 21.82 -32.05 7.64
N LEU A 21 22.43 -32.98 8.39
CA LEU A 21 23.74 -32.76 9.00
C LEU A 21 24.85 -32.66 7.94
N SER A 22 24.83 -33.52 6.93
CA SER A 22 25.83 -33.46 5.86
C SER A 22 25.71 -32.14 5.10
N GLU A 23 24.49 -31.70 4.77
CA GLU A 23 24.23 -30.39 4.18
C GLU A 23 24.79 -29.26 5.05
N GLN A 24 24.58 -29.28 6.37
CA GLN A 24 25.13 -28.28 7.29
C GLN A 24 26.66 -28.25 7.29
N ILE A 25 27.32 -29.42 7.27
CA ILE A 25 28.78 -29.52 7.24
C ILE A 25 29.35 -29.03 5.90
N PHE A 26 28.68 -29.30 4.78
CA PHE A 26 29.08 -28.84 3.45
C PHE A 26 28.71 -27.38 3.17
N THR A 27 27.92 -26.75 4.04
CA THR A 27 27.48 -25.36 3.84
C THR A 27 28.68 -24.43 3.98
N ARG A 28 29.05 -23.78 2.87
CA ARG A 28 30.16 -22.82 2.82
C ARG A 28 29.66 -21.40 3.09
N ARG A 29 30.46 -20.61 3.81
CA ARG A 29 30.22 -19.17 3.96
C ARG A 29 30.68 -18.43 2.71
N HIS A 30 29.74 -17.98 1.91
CA HIS A 30 29.99 -17.36 0.61
C HIS A 30 30.53 -15.91 0.67
N TYR A 31 30.66 -15.33 1.87
CA TYR A 31 31.21 -14.00 2.09
C TYR A 31 32.67 -14.00 2.55
N VAL A 32 33.29 -15.18 2.72
CA VAL A 32 34.70 -15.33 3.07
C VAL A 32 35.51 -15.59 1.80
N GLU A 33 36.53 -14.75 1.59
CA GLU A 33 37.45 -14.84 0.47
C GLU A 33 38.85 -15.20 0.98
N ALA A 34 39.59 -16.03 0.24
CA ALA A 34 40.98 -16.33 0.57
C ALA A 34 41.85 -15.18 0.07
N SER A 35 42.56 -14.51 0.98
CA SER A 35 43.55 -13.49 0.62
C SER A 35 44.89 -14.18 0.37
N THR A 36 45.48 -13.94 -0.79
CA THR A 36 46.79 -14.49 -1.20
C THR A 36 47.97 -13.60 -0.80
N ASP A 37 47.74 -12.53 -0.03
CA ASP A 37 48.69 -11.41 0.13
C ASP A 37 49.72 -11.58 1.27
N ASP A 38 49.81 -12.75 1.92
CA ASP A 38 50.89 -12.99 2.87
C ASP A 38 52.13 -13.53 2.14
N GLU A 39 53.20 -12.72 2.09
CA GLU A 39 54.58 -13.11 1.72
C GLU A 39 55.16 -14.24 2.61
N MET A 40 54.36 -14.82 3.51
CA MET A 40 54.74 -15.76 4.56
C MET A 40 53.92 -17.07 4.56
N GLY A 41 53.32 -17.45 3.42
CA GLY A 41 52.75 -18.80 3.22
C GLY A 41 51.54 -19.16 4.08
N SER A 42 50.93 -18.17 4.73
CA SER A 42 49.73 -18.31 5.56
C SER A 42 48.48 -18.05 4.70
N LEU A 43 47.52 -18.98 4.72
CA LEU A 43 46.20 -18.78 4.09
C LEU A 43 45.40 -17.78 4.92
N GLY A 44 45.52 -16.49 4.59
CA GLY A 44 44.68 -15.45 5.16
C GLY A 44 43.23 -15.58 4.65
N LEU A 45 42.25 -15.40 5.54
CA LEU A 45 40.83 -15.33 5.18
C LEU A 45 40.34 -13.90 5.40
N GLN A 46 39.82 -13.27 4.36
CA GLN A 46 39.26 -11.92 4.41
C GLN A 46 37.73 -11.98 4.33
N PHE A 47 37.06 -11.26 5.22
CA PHE A 47 35.61 -11.11 5.18
C PHE A 47 35.15 -9.85 5.91
N ASP A 48 33.97 -9.35 5.58
CA ASP A 48 33.33 -8.28 6.34
C ASP A 48 32.63 -8.88 7.58
N PRO A 49 33.04 -8.51 8.81
CA PRO A 49 32.52 -9.08 10.05
C PRO A 49 31.02 -8.82 10.24
N ARG A 50 30.42 -7.85 9.54
CA ARG A 50 28.98 -7.57 9.61
C ARG A 50 28.14 -8.73 9.08
N PHE A 51 28.62 -9.50 8.09
CA PHE A 51 27.92 -10.71 7.62
C PHE A 51 27.89 -11.79 8.71
N LEU A 52 29.04 -12.05 9.34
CA LEU A 52 29.16 -13.05 10.39
C LEU A 52 28.31 -12.69 11.63
N LEU A 53 28.34 -11.41 12.02
CA LEU A 53 27.52 -10.90 13.11
C LEU A 53 26.02 -11.04 12.81
N PHE A 54 25.62 -10.81 11.56
CA PHE A 54 24.24 -10.99 11.13
C PHE A 54 23.79 -12.45 11.21
N GLU A 55 24.62 -13.40 10.73
CA GLU A 55 24.37 -14.85 10.83
C GLU A 55 24.20 -15.29 12.28
N PHE A 56 25.14 -14.87 13.14
CA PHE A 56 25.12 -15.19 14.57
C PHE A 56 23.83 -14.68 15.22
N ASN A 57 23.43 -13.45 14.92
CA ASN A 57 22.26 -12.84 15.56
C ASN A 57 20.93 -13.51 15.19
N HIS A 58 20.80 -13.98 13.94
CA HIS A 58 19.55 -14.58 13.46
C HIS A 58 19.59 -16.10 13.45
N ASN A 59 20.67 -16.70 13.95
CA ASN A 59 20.91 -18.14 13.94
C ASN A 59 20.61 -18.79 12.56
N LEU A 60 21.14 -18.17 11.50
CA LEU A 60 20.93 -18.60 10.11
C LEU A 60 22.24 -18.53 9.34
N ILE A 61 22.31 -19.27 8.23
CA ILE A 61 23.42 -19.20 7.27
C ILE A 61 22.94 -18.47 6.02
N LEU A 62 23.71 -17.47 5.58
CA LEU A 62 23.39 -16.65 4.42
C LEU A 62 23.60 -17.42 3.12
N ARG A 63 22.59 -17.36 2.24
CA ARG A 63 22.66 -18.00 0.92
C ARG A 63 23.58 -17.20 0.01
N LYS A 64 24.28 -17.89 -0.91
CA LYS A 64 25.15 -17.26 -1.92
C LYS A 64 24.46 -16.09 -2.65
N ALA A 65 23.21 -16.29 -3.08
CA ALA A 65 22.43 -15.27 -3.78
C ALA A 65 22.17 -14.02 -2.93
N GLN A 66 21.95 -14.17 -1.62
CA GLN A 66 21.74 -13.04 -0.71
C GLN A 66 23.04 -12.24 -0.54
N VAL A 67 24.16 -12.92 -0.33
CA VAL A 67 25.49 -12.27 -0.20
C VAL A 67 25.86 -11.52 -1.47
N GLN A 68 25.72 -12.16 -2.63
CA GLN A 68 26.04 -11.56 -3.92
C GLN A 68 25.17 -10.31 -4.17
N LEU A 69 23.86 -10.42 -3.92
CA LEU A 69 22.93 -9.30 -4.10
C LEU A 69 23.27 -8.12 -3.19
N VAL A 70 23.61 -8.37 -1.92
CA VAL A 70 24.03 -7.31 -0.98
C VAL A 70 25.31 -6.61 -1.46
N ARG A 71 26.31 -7.37 -1.92
CA ARG A 71 27.55 -6.80 -2.48
C ARG A 71 27.29 -5.96 -3.72
N GLU A 72 26.44 -6.45 -4.63
CA GLU A 72 26.03 -5.71 -5.84
C GLU A 72 25.33 -4.39 -5.48
N PHE A 73 24.42 -4.39 -4.51
CA PHE A 73 23.76 -3.17 -4.04
C PHE A 73 24.74 -2.17 -3.41
N ILE A 74 25.68 -2.64 -2.60
CA ILE A 74 26.70 -1.77 -1.99
C ILE A 74 27.56 -1.11 -3.07
N ALA A 75 28.04 -1.88 -4.05
CA ALA A 75 28.81 -1.36 -5.17
C ALA A 75 28.00 -0.37 -6.03
N ALA A 76 26.70 -0.63 -6.24
CA ALA A 76 25.81 0.28 -6.95
C ALA A 76 25.63 1.60 -6.21
N VAL A 77 25.43 1.56 -4.88
CA VAL A 77 25.31 2.78 -4.05
C VAL A 77 26.61 3.57 -4.04
N GLN A 78 27.77 2.90 -3.95
CA GLN A 78 29.08 3.56 -4.02
C GLN A 78 29.34 4.22 -5.38
N SER A 79 28.86 3.62 -6.46
CA SER A 79 28.95 4.19 -7.82
C SER A 79 27.82 5.19 -8.15
N GLY A 80 26.89 5.43 -7.22
CA GLY A 80 25.76 6.35 -7.41
C GLY A 80 24.73 5.88 -8.46
N LYS A 81 24.68 4.58 -8.78
CA LYS A 81 23.77 4.02 -9.79
C LYS A 81 22.55 3.37 -9.12
N PRO A 82 21.33 3.63 -9.61
CA PRO A 82 20.15 2.90 -9.15
C PRO A 82 20.23 1.44 -9.61
N LEU A 83 19.86 0.51 -8.74
CA LEU A 83 19.84 -0.92 -9.02
C LEU A 83 18.49 -1.51 -8.60
N VAL A 84 17.91 -2.34 -9.45
CA VAL A 84 16.71 -3.13 -9.13
C VAL A 84 17.04 -4.60 -9.37
N LYS A 85 16.70 -5.45 -8.41
CA LYS A 85 16.92 -6.90 -8.47
C LYS A 85 15.66 -7.62 -8.05
N GLN A 86 15.25 -8.58 -8.86
CA GLN A 86 14.12 -9.46 -8.54
C GLN A 86 14.62 -10.65 -7.72
N MET A 87 13.90 -10.96 -6.63
CA MET A 87 14.09 -12.20 -5.87
C MET A 87 12.77 -12.96 -5.80
N LEU A 88 12.85 -14.29 -5.80
CA LEU A 88 11.70 -15.15 -5.53
C LEU A 88 11.05 -14.78 -4.18
N MET A 89 9.73 -14.95 -4.11
CA MET A 89 8.99 -14.80 -2.85
C MET A 89 9.54 -15.79 -1.82
N GLY A 90 9.72 -15.34 -0.57
CA GLY A 90 10.38 -16.13 0.46
C GLY A 90 11.91 -16.14 0.40
N GLY A 91 12.54 -15.42 -0.55
CA GLY A 91 14.01 -15.31 -0.64
C GLY A 91 14.69 -14.51 0.49
N GLY A 92 13.92 -13.98 1.44
CA GLY A 92 14.43 -13.21 2.58
C GLY A 92 14.73 -11.75 2.25
N LYS A 93 13.98 -11.12 1.33
CA LYS A 93 14.12 -9.68 0.98
C LYS A 93 13.99 -8.79 2.22
N THR A 94 12.82 -8.83 2.85
CA THR A 94 12.47 -7.99 4.01
C THR A 94 13.15 -8.47 5.29
N THR A 95 13.44 -9.77 5.41
CA THR A 95 13.96 -10.38 6.66
C THR A 95 15.47 -10.43 6.74
N VAL A 96 16.18 -10.57 5.62
CA VAL A 96 17.64 -10.74 5.58
C VAL A 96 18.30 -9.59 4.84
N VAL A 97 17.94 -9.39 3.57
CA VAL A 97 18.62 -8.42 2.69
C VAL A 97 18.42 -6.98 3.15
N GLY A 98 17.18 -6.56 3.43
CA GLY A 98 16.87 -5.19 3.87
C GLY A 98 17.59 -4.80 5.16
N PRO A 99 17.51 -5.60 6.24
CA PRO A 99 18.24 -5.35 7.48
C PRO A 99 19.77 -5.36 7.29
N LEU A 100 20.31 -6.26 6.47
CA LEU A 100 21.74 -6.36 6.21
C LEU A 100 22.26 -5.16 5.40
N LEU A 101 21.52 -4.71 4.38
CA LEU A 101 21.82 -3.47 3.65
C LEU A 101 21.78 -2.26 4.57
N THR A 102 20.78 -2.18 5.44
CA THR A 102 20.66 -1.09 6.44
C THR A 102 21.84 -1.07 7.41
N LEU A 103 22.32 -2.25 7.80
CA LEU A 103 23.52 -2.39 8.64
C LEU A 103 24.76 -1.89 7.90
N MET A 104 24.90 -2.23 6.63
CA MET A 104 26.11 -1.96 5.83
C MET A 104 26.19 -0.52 5.32
N LEU A 105 25.06 0.08 4.97
CA LEU A 105 24.96 1.42 4.36
C LEU A 105 24.85 2.55 5.40
N GLY A 106 24.54 2.24 6.66
CA GLY A 106 24.48 3.26 7.71
C GLY A 106 25.86 3.63 8.24
N ASP A 107 26.57 4.46 7.49
CA ASP A 107 27.91 5.00 7.74
C ASP A 107 27.94 6.10 8.83
N GLY A 108 26.85 6.86 8.95
CA GLY A 108 26.70 8.00 9.86
C GLY A 108 26.68 9.34 9.14
N GLU A 109 26.99 9.36 7.84
CA GLU A 109 26.96 10.55 7.00
C GLU A 109 25.64 10.63 6.22
N ARG A 110 25.18 9.48 5.70
CA ARG A 110 23.98 9.38 4.88
C ARG A 110 22.82 8.79 5.68
N LEU A 111 21.63 9.35 5.50
CA LEU A 111 20.42 8.79 6.07
C LEU A 111 20.00 7.55 5.25
N VAL A 112 19.88 6.40 5.92
CA VAL A 112 19.29 5.21 5.29
C VAL A 112 17.77 5.25 5.50
N VAL A 113 17.05 5.29 4.39
CA VAL A 113 15.58 5.27 4.36
C VAL A 113 15.13 3.97 3.71
N GLN A 114 14.21 3.26 4.36
CA GLN A 114 13.56 2.11 3.76
C GLN A 114 12.08 2.43 3.51
N THR A 115 11.64 2.24 2.27
CA THR A 115 10.24 2.41 1.86
C THR A 115 9.61 1.09 1.47
N MET A 116 8.37 0.93 1.88
CA MET A 116 7.58 -0.27 1.62
C MET A 116 6.09 0.11 1.46
N PRO A 117 5.27 -0.81 0.92
CA PRO A 117 3.82 -0.69 0.98
C PRO A 117 3.30 -0.56 2.42
N PRO A 118 2.19 0.17 2.67
CA PRO A 118 1.66 0.38 4.02
C PRO A 118 1.42 -0.92 4.81
N ALA A 119 0.96 -1.97 4.13
CA ALA A 119 0.71 -3.28 4.73
C ALA A 119 1.97 -3.96 5.30
N LEU A 120 3.15 -3.65 4.76
CA LEU A 120 4.42 -4.26 5.18
C LEU A 120 5.18 -3.42 6.22
N LEU A 121 4.68 -2.23 6.56
CA LEU A 121 5.41 -1.28 7.41
C LEU A 121 5.63 -1.80 8.83
N GLU A 122 4.58 -2.28 9.50
CA GLU A 122 4.69 -2.77 10.87
C GLU A 122 5.50 -4.08 10.93
N GLN A 123 5.36 -4.96 9.93
CA GLN A 123 6.18 -6.16 9.83
C GLN A 123 7.68 -5.81 9.69
N SER A 124 8.03 -4.94 8.74
CA SER A 124 9.41 -4.54 8.49
C SER A 124 10.03 -3.82 9.70
N LYS A 125 9.23 -2.99 10.38
CA LYS A 125 9.62 -2.33 11.63
C LYS A 125 9.89 -3.34 12.74
N ALA A 126 9.04 -4.34 12.93
CA ALA A 126 9.27 -5.39 13.91
C ALA A 126 10.54 -6.18 13.60
N THR A 127 10.74 -6.55 12.33
CA THR A 127 11.95 -7.23 11.86
C THR A 127 13.21 -6.40 12.15
N LEU A 128 13.27 -5.14 11.73
CA LEU A 128 14.44 -4.30 11.97
C LEU A 128 14.71 -4.04 13.45
N ARG A 129 13.65 -3.87 14.25
CA ARG A 129 13.81 -3.72 15.70
C ARG A 129 14.34 -5.00 16.34
N ALA A 130 13.86 -6.16 15.94
CA ALA A 130 14.40 -7.45 16.40
C ALA A 130 15.88 -7.60 16.01
N THR A 131 16.22 -7.28 14.76
CA THR A 131 17.60 -7.33 14.25
C THR A 131 18.54 -6.38 14.98
N PHE A 132 18.11 -5.15 15.28
CA PHE A 132 18.97 -4.09 15.87
C PHE A 132 18.84 -3.94 17.39
N SER A 133 18.02 -4.74 18.07
CA SER A 133 17.87 -4.67 19.53
C SER A 133 18.94 -5.44 20.29
N SER A 134 19.55 -6.47 19.69
CA SER A 134 20.42 -7.42 20.39
C SER A 134 21.87 -6.94 20.50
N ILE A 135 22.55 -6.77 19.36
CA ILE A 135 24.00 -6.54 19.30
C ILE A 135 24.34 -5.19 18.65
N VAL A 136 23.66 -4.84 17.55
CA VAL A 136 23.90 -3.57 16.83
C VAL A 136 22.82 -2.56 17.16
N ARG A 137 23.10 -1.64 18.09
CA ARG A 137 22.15 -0.60 18.52
C ARG A 137 21.97 0.50 17.47
N LYS A 138 21.15 0.23 16.45
CA LYS A 138 20.65 1.24 15.51
C LYS A 138 19.22 1.61 15.88
N ARG A 139 18.93 2.91 15.97
CA ARG A 139 17.56 3.38 16.22
C ARG A 139 16.72 3.23 14.96
N VAL A 140 15.56 2.60 15.10
CA VAL A 140 14.56 2.46 14.05
C VAL A 140 13.49 3.54 14.27
N PHE A 141 13.42 4.50 13.35
CA PHE A 141 12.42 5.57 13.37
C PHE A 141 11.35 5.31 12.31
N THR A 142 10.11 5.66 12.61
CA THR A 142 9.02 5.61 11.62
C THR A 142 8.57 7.04 11.32
N LEU A 143 8.59 7.41 10.04
CA LEU A 143 8.14 8.70 9.56
C LEU A 143 6.78 8.55 8.88
N PHE A 144 5.78 9.21 9.45
CA PHE A 144 4.45 9.37 8.89
C PHE A 144 4.23 10.83 8.55
N PHE A 145 3.76 11.09 7.33
CA PHE A 145 3.45 12.43 6.86
C PHE A 145 2.37 12.32 5.79
N ASP A 146 1.29 13.08 5.98
CA ASP A 146 0.16 13.18 5.06
C ASP A 146 -0.13 14.65 4.70
N ARG A 147 -1.20 14.90 3.94
CA ARG A 147 -1.56 16.27 3.54
C ARG A 147 -1.96 17.16 4.73
N SER A 148 -2.57 16.60 5.76
CA SER A 148 -2.99 17.31 6.98
C SER A 148 -1.85 17.56 7.96
N SER A 149 -0.73 16.85 7.81
CA SER A 149 0.42 16.95 8.69
C SER A 149 1.16 18.28 8.51
N GLU A 150 1.55 18.88 9.63
CA GLU A 150 2.42 20.04 9.66
C GLU A 150 3.88 19.65 9.88
N MET A 151 4.80 20.35 9.22
CA MET A 151 6.22 20.05 9.33
C MET A 151 6.86 20.83 10.47
N LYS A 152 7.27 20.12 11.52
CA LYS A 152 7.96 20.72 12.67
C LYS A 152 9.47 20.61 12.53
N TRP A 153 10.19 21.62 13.02
CA TRP A 153 11.66 21.59 13.06
C TRP A 153 12.21 20.40 13.87
N SER A 154 11.47 19.95 14.88
CA SER A 154 11.82 18.75 15.66
C SER A 154 11.89 17.48 14.80
N THR A 155 11.16 17.40 13.68
CA THR A 155 11.27 16.29 12.74
C THR A 155 12.58 16.35 11.96
N VAL A 156 13.02 17.55 11.57
CA VAL A 156 14.33 17.77 10.94
C VAL A 156 15.44 17.30 11.86
N ASP A 157 15.43 17.76 13.12
CA ASP A 157 16.45 17.40 14.11
C ASP A 157 16.46 15.89 14.38
N LYS A 158 15.29 15.25 14.45
CA LYS A 158 15.17 13.79 14.59
C LYS A 158 15.81 13.04 13.42
N LEU A 159 15.58 13.50 12.18
CA LEU A 159 16.14 12.86 10.98
C LEU A 159 17.65 13.08 10.89
N THR A 160 18.13 14.28 11.19
CA THR A 160 19.57 14.57 11.26
C THR A 160 20.24 13.73 12.35
N THR A 161 19.63 13.64 13.54
CA THR A 161 20.11 12.80 14.64
C THR A 161 20.08 11.31 14.26
N ALA A 162 19.08 10.87 13.49
CA ALA A 162 18.99 9.51 13.00
C ALA A 162 20.14 9.18 12.03
N ALA A 163 20.48 10.10 11.11
CA ALA A 163 21.61 9.93 10.21
C ALA A 163 22.93 9.77 10.98
N HIS A 164 23.25 10.72 11.86
CA HIS A 164 24.50 10.70 12.65
C HIS A 164 24.63 9.45 13.53
N ASN A 165 23.52 8.99 14.13
CA ASN A 165 23.52 7.78 14.95
C ASN A 165 23.41 6.49 14.13
N ARG A 166 23.63 6.54 12.81
CA ARG A 166 23.56 5.39 11.90
C ARG A 166 22.21 4.66 11.94
N GLY A 167 21.16 5.37 12.34
CA GLY A 167 19.80 4.88 12.45
C GLY A 167 19.15 4.67 11.09
N VAL A 168 17.96 4.07 11.12
CA VAL A 168 17.15 3.81 9.92
C VAL A 168 15.80 4.50 10.05
N VAL A 169 15.34 5.07 8.94
CA VAL A 169 14.01 5.67 8.84
C VAL A 169 13.13 4.82 7.96
N LEU A 170 12.00 4.38 8.52
CA LEU A 170 10.96 3.64 7.82
C LEU A 170 9.84 4.59 7.44
N CYS A 171 9.41 4.54 6.19
CA CYS A 171 8.28 5.31 5.73
C CYS A 171 7.54 4.58 4.59
N THR A 172 6.33 5.02 4.28
CA THR A 172 5.63 4.55 3.08
C THR A 172 6.06 5.42 1.89
N ALA A 173 5.90 4.91 0.66
CA ALA A 173 6.11 5.74 -0.52
C ALA A 173 5.17 6.96 -0.55
N ALA A 174 3.97 6.84 0.02
CA ALA A 174 3.02 7.94 0.16
C ALA A 174 3.55 9.05 1.08
N THR A 175 4.28 8.73 2.15
CA THR A 175 4.93 9.73 3.02
C THR A 175 5.91 10.60 2.23
N ILE A 176 6.80 9.99 1.44
CA ILE A 176 7.80 10.75 0.65
C ILE A 176 7.12 11.64 -0.39
N LYS A 177 6.12 11.11 -1.10
CA LYS A 177 5.35 11.87 -2.08
C LYS A 177 4.58 13.01 -1.40
N SER A 178 3.97 12.77 -0.24
CA SER A 178 3.27 13.79 0.53
C SER A 178 4.20 14.92 0.96
N LEU A 179 5.44 14.62 1.37
CA LEU A 179 6.43 15.65 1.71
C LEU A 179 6.78 16.54 0.51
N GLN A 180 6.99 15.93 -0.66
CA GLN A 180 7.28 16.65 -1.90
C GLN A 180 6.08 17.53 -2.33
N LEU A 181 4.89 16.95 -2.37
CA LEU A 181 3.66 17.64 -2.76
C LEU A 181 3.28 18.75 -1.77
N LYS A 182 3.51 18.55 -0.47
CA LYS A 182 3.27 19.58 0.55
C LYS A 182 4.21 20.76 0.38
N LEU A 183 5.47 20.52 0.01
CA LEU A 183 6.40 21.62 -0.32
C LEU A 183 5.88 22.42 -1.51
N LEU A 184 5.44 21.76 -2.58
CA LEU A 184 4.87 22.43 -3.77
C LEU A 184 3.60 23.21 -3.44
N GLU A 185 2.66 22.61 -2.71
CA GLU A 185 1.45 23.28 -2.21
C GLU A 185 1.79 24.52 -1.39
N LYS A 186 2.78 24.43 -0.50
CA LYS A 186 3.20 25.56 0.32
C LYS A 186 3.89 26.66 -0.52
N MET A 187 4.74 26.28 -1.48
CA MET A 187 5.37 27.23 -2.40
C MET A 187 4.37 27.98 -3.29
N ASP A 188 3.30 27.30 -3.75
CA ASP A 188 2.22 27.94 -4.52
C ASP A 188 1.45 28.99 -3.70
N VAL A 189 1.18 28.69 -2.43
CA VAL A 189 0.57 29.64 -1.49
C VAL A 189 1.47 30.86 -1.27
N LEU A 190 2.79 30.68 -1.14
CA LEU A 190 3.75 31.79 -0.99
C LEU A 190 3.80 32.70 -2.23
N ARG A 191 3.63 32.11 -3.42
CA ARG A 191 3.60 32.86 -4.68
C ARG A 191 2.34 33.73 -4.81
N SER A 192 1.25 33.36 -4.14
CA SER A 192 -0.04 34.05 -4.22
C SER A 192 -0.07 35.30 -3.30
N PRO A 193 -0.08 36.53 -3.84
CA PRO A 193 0.02 37.75 -3.02
C PRO A 193 -1.20 38.02 -2.14
N CYS A 194 -2.35 37.40 -2.41
CA CYS A 194 -3.62 37.66 -1.74
C CYS A 194 -3.90 36.76 -0.52
N ARG A 195 -3.04 35.78 -0.20
CA ARG A 195 -3.25 34.88 0.94
C ARG A 195 -2.50 35.40 2.16
N GLN A 196 -3.20 35.53 3.29
CA GLN A 196 -2.59 35.93 4.57
C GLN A 196 -1.46 34.94 4.92
N GLN A 197 -0.23 35.46 4.97
CA GLN A 197 0.94 34.66 5.30
C GLN A 197 1.08 34.59 6.82
N HIS A 198 0.99 33.39 7.37
CA HIS A 198 1.38 33.18 8.76
C HIS A 198 2.92 33.20 8.85
N PRO A 199 3.54 33.85 9.85
CA PRO A 199 5.00 33.93 9.97
C PRO A 199 5.69 32.55 10.09
N ASP A 200 4.98 31.54 10.60
CA ASP A 200 5.51 30.17 10.67
C ASP A 200 5.54 29.44 9.32
N PHE A 201 4.89 29.99 8.30
CA PHE A 201 4.82 29.36 6.97
C PHE A 201 6.19 29.25 6.31
N GLU A 202 7.02 30.29 6.41
CA GLU A 202 8.39 30.23 5.91
C GLU A 202 9.23 29.18 6.65
N ARG A 203 9.01 29.04 7.96
CA ARG A 203 9.72 28.06 8.77
C ARG A 203 9.35 26.64 8.35
N ASP A 204 8.07 26.37 8.10
CA ASP A 204 7.59 25.09 7.57
C ASP A 204 8.23 24.76 6.22
N VAL A 205 8.29 25.74 5.30
CA VAL A 205 8.87 25.55 3.96
C VAL A 205 10.36 25.26 4.04
N ARG A 206 11.09 25.98 4.89
CA ARG A 206 12.52 25.70 5.16
C ARG A 206 12.70 24.31 5.76
N ALA A 207 11.84 23.91 6.70
CA ALA A 207 11.89 22.60 7.32
C ALA A 207 11.65 21.49 6.28
N LEU A 208 10.60 21.60 5.45
CA LEU A 208 10.29 20.68 4.36
C LEU A 208 11.45 20.58 3.37
N SER A 209 12.00 21.72 2.94
CA SER A 209 13.16 21.78 2.05
C SER A 209 14.37 21.06 2.64
N LYS A 210 14.65 21.28 3.95
CA LYS A 210 15.74 20.60 4.65
C LYS A 210 15.54 19.09 4.74
N VAL A 211 14.31 18.62 5.05
CA VAL A 211 13.98 17.19 5.05
C VAL A 211 14.21 16.58 3.66
N LEU A 212 13.69 17.19 2.61
CA LEU A 212 13.90 16.68 1.24
C LEU A 212 15.38 16.72 0.83
N GLY A 213 16.15 17.70 1.30
CA GLY A 213 17.61 17.74 1.15
C GLY A 213 18.30 16.54 1.80
N ILE A 214 17.93 16.18 3.03
CA ILE A 214 18.46 15.00 3.73
C ILE A 214 18.12 13.72 2.97
N PHE A 215 16.89 13.61 2.46
CA PHE A 215 16.45 12.46 1.67
C PHE A 215 17.22 12.36 0.34
N ARG A 216 17.50 13.49 -0.32
CA ARG A 216 18.26 13.53 -1.58
C ARG A 216 19.71 13.08 -1.43
N SER A 217 20.35 13.39 -0.30
CA SER A 217 21.71 12.90 0.02
C SER A 217 21.73 11.49 0.65
N GLY A 218 20.57 10.96 1.01
CA GLY A 218 20.43 9.67 1.67
C GLY A 218 20.48 8.49 0.71
N VAL A 219 20.35 7.29 1.28
CA VAL A 219 20.23 6.03 0.52
C VAL A 219 18.83 5.47 0.74
N LEU A 220 18.12 5.25 -0.37
CA LEU A 220 16.75 4.71 -0.37
C LEU A 220 16.77 3.22 -0.72
N ILE A 221 16.23 2.40 0.19
CA ILE A 221 15.95 0.97 -0.03
C ILE A 221 14.45 0.83 -0.28
N MET A 222 14.06 0.31 -1.45
CA MET A 222 12.66 0.10 -1.82
C MET A 222 12.32 -1.39 -1.76
N ASP A 223 11.31 -1.75 -0.97
CA ASP A 223 10.68 -3.07 -1.00
C ASP A 223 9.42 -3.03 -1.87
N GLU A 224 9.16 -4.11 -2.62
CA GLU A 224 8.07 -4.22 -3.61
C GLU A 224 8.03 -3.02 -4.59
N VAL A 225 9.16 -2.78 -5.27
CA VAL A 225 9.36 -1.64 -6.19
C VAL A 225 8.34 -1.59 -7.33
N ASP A 226 7.89 -2.76 -7.80
CA ASP A 226 6.85 -2.93 -8.81
C ASP A 226 5.50 -2.35 -8.35
N LEU A 227 5.17 -2.50 -7.06
CA LEU A 227 3.99 -1.87 -6.46
C LEU A 227 4.22 -0.38 -6.18
N LEU A 228 5.39 -0.01 -5.66
CA LEU A 228 5.69 1.38 -5.27
C LEU A 228 5.82 2.36 -6.44
N LEU A 229 6.27 1.86 -7.60
CA LEU A 229 6.46 2.63 -8.83
C LEU A 229 5.40 2.34 -9.89
N HIS A 230 4.32 1.62 -9.55
CA HIS A 230 3.25 1.32 -10.49
C HIS A 230 2.62 2.63 -11.02
N PRO A 231 2.65 2.89 -12.34
CA PRO A 231 2.33 4.21 -12.91
C PRO A 231 0.91 4.68 -12.56
N LEU A 232 -0.08 3.78 -12.56
CA LEU A 232 -1.48 4.13 -12.31
C LEU A 232 -1.93 4.03 -10.84
N ARG A 233 -1.22 3.27 -10.01
CA ARG A 233 -1.65 2.97 -8.62
C ARG A 233 -0.85 3.73 -7.58
N ALA A 234 0.34 4.17 -7.94
CA ALA A 234 1.24 4.87 -7.04
C ALA A 234 1.08 6.40 -7.12
N GLU A 235 0.17 6.92 -7.94
CA GLU A 235 -0.11 8.34 -8.05
C GLU A 235 -0.76 8.88 -6.77
N LEU A 236 -0.33 10.06 -6.33
CA LEU A 236 -0.88 10.76 -5.17
C LEU A 236 -1.19 12.19 -5.57
N ASN A 237 -2.46 12.58 -5.48
CA ASN A 237 -2.93 13.86 -6.01
C ASN A 237 -3.19 14.86 -4.88
N PHE A 238 -2.47 15.99 -4.91
CA PHE A 238 -2.70 17.15 -4.04
C PHE A 238 -3.32 18.26 -4.89
N PRO A 239 -4.66 18.32 -5.02
CA PRO A 239 -5.30 19.38 -5.79
C PRO A 239 -5.01 20.75 -5.17
N ILE A 240 -4.44 21.64 -5.98
CA ILE A 240 -4.16 23.04 -5.66
C ILE A 240 -5.09 23.95 -6.48
N GLY A 241 -5.26 25.20 -6.05
CA GLY A 241 -6.12 26.18 -6.71
C GLY A 241 -7.47 26.38 -6.05
N GLU A 242 -8.40 26.99 -6.79
CA GLU A 242 -9.76 27.24 -6.33
C GLU A 242 -10.59 25.96 -6.35
N LYS A 243 -11.48 25.83 -5.36
CA LYS A 243 -12.38 24.68 -5.29
C LYS A 243 -13.54 24.94 -6.24
N ASN A 244 -13.55 24.23 -7.36
CA ASN A 244 -14.71 24.22 -8.24
C ASN A 244 -15.73 23.19 -7.73
N PRO A 245 -17.04 23.47 -7.81
CA PRO A 245 -18.03 22.43 -7.62
C PRO A 245 -17.78 21.32 -8.65
N LEU A 246 -18.01 20.07 -8.25
CA LEU A 246 -17.98 18.95 -9.19
C LEU A 246 -19.08 19.14 -10.23
N ASP A 247 -18.86 18.66 -11.44
CA ASP A 247 -19.90 18.66 -12.48
C ASP A 247 -21.16 17.95 -11.95
N PHE A 248 -22.31 18.60 -12.14
CA PHE A 248 -23.62 18.17 -11.64
C PHE A 248 -23.67 18.01 -10.11
N SER A 249 -22.92 18.82 -9.35
CA SER A 249 -23.05 18.88 -7.90
C SER A 249 -24.27 19.73 -7.50
N PRO A 250 -25.20 19.25 -6.64
CA PRO A 250 -25.17 17.98 -5.89
C PRO A 250 -25.87 16.79 -6.57
N GLU A 251 -26.55 17.01 -7.70
CA GLU A 251 -27.42 16.05 -8.40
C GLU A 251 -26.76 14.70 -8.63
N ARG A 252 -25.46 14.71 -8.94
CA ARG A 252 -24.62 13.55 -9.25
C ARG A 252 -24.68 12.47 -8.17
N TRP A 253 -24.53 12.84 -6.90
CA TRP A 253 -24.58 11.86 -5.81
C TRP A 253 -25.99 11.71 -5.25
N THR A 254 -26.82 12.76 -5.27
CA THR A 254 -28.21 12.62 -4.80
C THR A 254 -29.02 11.68 -5.69
N CYS A 255 -28.79 11.69 -7.01
CA CYS A 255 -29.39 10.75 -7.95
C CYS A 255 -28.98 9.31 -7.62
N ALA A 256 -27.68 9.05 -7.45
CA ALA A 256 -27.17 7.72 -7.11
C ALA A 256 -27.69 7.23 -5.75
N ILE A 257 -27.72 8.11 -4.73
CA ILE A 257 -28.29 7.83 -3.42
C ILE A 257 -29.78 7.49 -3.55
N HIS A 258 -30.53 8.24 -4.35
CA HIS A 258 -31.94 7.96 -4.61
C HIS A 258 -32.15 6.59 -5.24
N CYS A 259 -31.39 6.22 -6.28
CA CYS A 259 -31.46 4.87 -6.87
C CYS A 259 -31.21 3.77 -5.82
N LEU A 260 -30.15 3.93 -5.02
CA LEU A 260 -29.74 2.93 -4.04
C LEU A 260 -30.71 2.83 -2.86
N ASP A 261 -31.37 3.93 -2.49
CA ASP A 261 -32.35 3.95 -1.39
C ASP A 261 -33.48 2.95 -1.66
N ALA A 262 -33.96 2.83 -2.90
CA ALA A 262 -35.00 1.86 -3.25
C ALA A 262 -34.57 0.40 -3.03
N VAL A 263 -33.30 0.08 -3.29
CA VAL A 263 -32.75 -1.27 -3.06
C VAL A 263 -32.57 -1.53 -1.57
N PHE A 264 -32.03 -0.55 -0.82
CA PHE A 264 -31.82 -0.69 0.63
C PHE A 264 -33.10 -0.60 1.45
N PHE A 265 -34.17 0.00 0.91
CA PHE A 265 -35.48 0.04 1.55
C PHE A 265 -36.01 -1.35 1.84
N LEU A 266 -35.69 -2.36 1.01
CA LEU A 266 -36.11 -3.74 1.23
C LEU A 266 -35.65 -4.28 2.59
N GLU A 267 -34.41 -3.98 2.96
CA GLU A 267 -33.79 -4.48 4.20
C GLU A 267 -34.08 -3.55 5.39
N ARG A 268 -34.00 -2.23 5.16
CA ARG A 268 -34.09 -1.23 6.24
C ARG A 268 -35.52 -0.81 6.56
N LYS A 269 -36.46 -0.99 5.62
CA LYS A 269 -37.86 -0.50 5.70
C LYS A 269 -37.97 0.98 6.07
N SER A 270 -36.98 1.77 5.64
CA SER A 270 -36.86 3.19 5.95
C SER A 270 -36.25 3.92 4.75
N MET A 271 -36.81 5.07 4.40
CA MET A 271 -36.33 5.92 3.30
C MET A 271 -35.36 6.99 3.83
N SER A 272 -34.21 7.10 3.19
CA SER A 272 -33.23 8.16 3.45
C SER A 272 -33.51 9.42 2.61
N VAL A 273 -34.31 9.28 1.55
CA VAL A 273 -34.70 10.37 0.63
C VAL A 273 -35.98 11.08 1.09
N PRO A 274 -36.21 12.36 0.73
CA PRO A 274 -37.33 13.16 1.23
C PRO A 274 -38.69 12.83 0.56
N PHE A 275 -39.06 11.54 0.49
CA PHE A 275 -40.31 11.07 -0.10
C PHE A 275 -41.22 10.33 0.90
N GLN A 276 -40.98 10.49 2.21
CA GLN A 276 -41.73 9.80 3.29
C GLN A 276 -43.23 10.13 3.32
N GLN A 277 -43.66 11.22 2.70
CA GLN A 277 -45.07 11.61 2.64
C GLN A 277 -45.73 11.27 1.29
N SER A 278 -44.95 10.79 0.31
CA SER A 278 -45.44 10.50 -1.03
C SER A 278 -46.05 9.11 -1.09
N GLY A 279 -47.37 9.02 -1.30
CA GLY A 279 -48.04 7.73 -1.52
C GLY A 279 -47.57 7.02 -2.78
N ARG A 280 -47.16 7.77 -3.82
CA ARG A 280 -46.59 7.20 -5.06
C ARG A 280 -45.24 6.53 -4.80
N ALA A 281 -44.40 7.13 -3.95
CA ALA A 281 -43.11 6.57 -3.57
C ALA A 281 -43.26 5.20 -2.87
N HIS A 282 -44.18 5.10 -1.90
CA HIS A 282 -44.42 3.85 -1.19
C HIS A 282 -44.89 2.72 -2.11
N ARG A 283 -45.81 3.02 -3.04
CA ARG A 283 -46.30 2.04 -4.02
C ARG A 283 -45.18 1.49 -4.89
N ILE A 284 -44.31 2.35 -5.42
CA ILE A 284 -43.18 1.92 -6.25
C ILE A 284 -42.21 1.03 -5.45
N LEU A 285 -41.99 1.34 -4.17
CA LEU A 285 -41.14 0.54 -3.29
C LEU A 285 -41.77 -0.82 -2.93
N GLU A 286 -43.09 -0.88 -2.75
CA GLU A 286 -43.85 -2.12 -2.56
C GLU A 286 -43.82 -2.99 -3.82
N ASP A 287 -43.98 -2.38 -5.00
CA ASP A 287 -43.86 -3.05 -6.29
C ASP A 287 -42.43 -3.60 -6.48
N LEU A 288 -41.41 -2.81 -6.14
CA LEU A 288 -40.02 -3.24 -6.22
C LEU A 288 -39.73 -4.39 -5.25
N GLN A 289 -40.28 -4.35 -4.04
CA GLN A 289 -40.18 -5.47 -3.09
C GLN A 289 -40.76 -6.75 -3.69
N THR A 290 -41.95 -6.67 -4.28
CA THR A 290 -42.62 -7.82 -4.91
C THR A 290 -41.78 -8.38 -6.06
N VAL A 291 -41.21 -7.51 -6.90
CA VAL A 291 -40.32 -7.91 -7.99
C VAL A 291 -39.04 -8.58 -7.47
N ILE A 292 -38.43 -8.06 -6.40
CA ILE A 292 -37.23 -8.67 -5.82
C ILE A 292 -37.54 -10.05 -5.22
N GLU A 293 -38.67 -10.21 -4.54
CA GLU A 293 -39.12 -11.50 -4.00
C GLU A 293 -39.33 -12.54 -5.12
N GLN A 294 -40.00 -12.15 -6.21
CA GLN A 294 -40.11 -12.99 -7.42
C GLN A 294 -38.75 -13.29 -8.05
N GLY A 295 -37.81 -12.34 -8.02
CA GLY A 295 -36.44 -12.52 -8.48
C GLY A 295 -35.70 -13.60 -7.69
N TYR A 296 -35.92 -13.70 -6.38
CA TYR A 296 -35.38 -14.78 -5.55
C TYR A 296 -36.01 -16.14 -5.89
N GLU A 297 -37.33 -16.19 -6.07
CA GLU A 297 -38.03 -17.43 -6.44
C GLU A 297 -37.57 -17.97 -7.80
N LYS A 298 -37.42 -17.08 -8.79
CA LYS A 298 -36.94 -17.42 -10.14
C LYS A 298 -35.42 -17.63 -10.21
N ARG A 299 -34.69 -17.51 -9.09
CA ARG A 299 -33.22 -17.55 -9.03
C ARG A 299 -32.55 -16.55 -9.99
N ALA A 300 -33.22 -15.43 -10.24
CA ALA A 300 -32.68 -14.28 -10.98
C ALA A 300 -31.88 -13.35 -10.05
N LEU A 301 -32.15 -13.39 -8.74
CA LEU A 301 -31.42 -12.69 -7.69
C LEU A 301 -30.91 -13.68 -6.64
N GLN A 302 -29.80 -13.35 -5.99
CA GLN A 302 -29.26 -14.04 -4.81
C GLN A 302 -29.30 -13.10 -3.60
N ARG A 303 -29.66 -13.64 -2.43
CA ARG A 303 -29.84 -12.86 -1.19
C ARG A 303 -28.59 -12.78 -0.30
N SER A 304 -27.77 -13.84 -0.26
CA SER A 304 -26.65 -13.98 0.69
C SER A 304 -25.31 -14.04 -0.05
N PRO A 305 -24.26 -13.29 0.34
CA PRO A 305 -24.18 -12.42 1.52
C PRO A 305 -24.85 -11.04 1.36
N HIS A 306 -25.20 -10.63 0.15
CA HIS A 306 -25.97 -9.42 -0.18
C HIS A 306 -26.75 -9.64 -1.49
N LEU A 307 -27.60 -8.68 -1.88
CA LEU A 307 -28.36 -8.74 -3.14
C LEU A 307 -27.39 -8.77 -4.33
N VAL A 308 -27.42 -9.85 -5.09
CA VAL A 308 -26.62 -10.03 -6.31
C VAL A 308 -27.54 -10.37 -7.48
N LEU A 309 -27.38 -9.65 -8.59
CA LEU A 309 -28.07 -9.93 -9.84
C LEU A 309 -27.42 -11.12 -10.56
N LEU A 310 -28.19 -12.19 -10.80
CA LEU A 310 -27.73 -13.38 -11.52
C LEU A 310 -28.15 -13.40 -12.99
N ASN A 311 -29.30 -12.80 -13.33
CA ASN A 311 -29.86 -12.80 -14.67
C ASN A 311 -30.12 -11.36 -15.16
N LEU A 312 -29.31 -10.89 -16.11
CA LEU A 312 -29.39 -9.55 -16.69
C LEU A 312 -30.68 -9.32 -17.50
N GLU A 313 -31.14 -10.33 -18.25
CA GLU A 313 -32.34 -10.23 -19.08
C GLU A 313 -33.59 -9.99 -18.20
N TRP A 314 -33.69 -10.73 -17.10
CA TRP A 314 -34.74 -10.54 -16.11
C TRP A 314 -34.71 -9.13 -15.49
N TYR A 315 -33.52 -8.59 -15.21
CA TYR A 315 -33.40 -7.22 -14.72
C TYR A 315 -33.98 -6.22 -15.71
N HIS A 316 -33.61 -6.30 -16.99
CA HIS A 316 -34.10 -5.38 -18.01
C HIS A 316 -35.61 -5.50 -18.25
N GLN A 317 -36.16 -6.72 -18.24
CA GLN A 317 -37.58 -6.95 -18.53
C GLN A 317 -38.49 -6.65 -17.34
N VAL A 318 -38.05 -6.90 -16.11
CA VAL A 318 -38.93 -6.94 -14.92
C VAL A 318 -38.56 -5.89 -13.87
N MET A 319 -37.28 -5.78 -13.49
CA MET A 319 -36.86 -4.91 -12.40
C MET A 319 -36.61 -3.45 -12.83
N LYS A 320 -36.01 -3.27 -14.00
CA LYS A 320 -35.66 -1.97 -14.57
C LYS A 320 -36.89 -1.05 -14.73
N PRO A 321 -38.06 -1.49 -15.24
CA PRO A 321 -39.23 -0.62 -15.36
C PRO A 321 -39.69 -0.01 -14.03
N VAL A 322 -39.62 -0.77 -12.93
CA VAL A 322 -39.99 -0.27 -11.60
C VAL A 322 -38.96 0.73 -11.08
N ILE A 323 -37.67 0.47 -11.31
CA ILE A 323 -36.61 1.42 -10.98
C ILE A 323 -36.73 2.70 -11.83
N THR A 324 -37.15 2.60 -13.09
CA THR A 324 -37.41 3.77 -13.95
C THR A 324 -38.50 4.65 -13.34
N GLN A 325 -39.59 4.08 -12.84
CA GLN A 325 -40.64 4.85 -12.15
C GLN A 325 -40.10 5.56 -10.90
N TRP A 326 -39.23 4.88 -10.15
CA TRP A 326 -38.54 5.49 -9.01
C TRP A 326 -37.63 6.64 -9.42
N MET A 327 -36.95 6.52 -10.55
CA MET A 327 -36.09 7.56 -11.12
C MET A 327 -36.87 8.77 -11.64
N ILE A 328 -38.04 8.53 -12.24
CA ILE A 328 -38.93 9.59 -12.70
C ILE A 328 -39.36 10.47 -11.52
N LEU A 329 -39.66 9.90 -10.36
CA LEU A 329 -39.96 10.68 -9.14
C LEU A 329 -38.84 11.65 -8.76
N TRP A 330 -37.58 11.22 -8.91
CA TRP A 330 -36.43 12.08 -8.63
C TRP A 330 -36.30 13.20 -9.66
N LEU A 331 -36.50 12.91 -10.94
CA LEU A 331 -36.43 13.92 -12.00
C LEU A 331 -37.54 14.98 -11.86
N GLU A 332 -38.76 14.54 -11.54
CA GLU A 332 -39.90 15.42 -11.25
C GLU A 332 -39.59 16.34 -10.05
N ALA A 333 -39.04 15.78 -8.96
CA ALA A 333 -38.71 16.54 -7.76
C ALA A 333 -37.56 17.54 -7.93
N ASN A 334 -36.62 17.27 -8.85
CA ASN A 334 -35.52 18.18 -9.18
C ASN A 334 -35.86 19.13 -10.34
N HIS A 335 -37.12 19.17 -10.79
CA HIS A 335 -37.60 20.05 -11.86
C HIS A 335 -36.77 19.96 -13.15
N VAL A 336 -36.31 18.77 -13.50
CA VAL A 336 -35.55 18.56 -14.75
C VAL A 336 -36.50 18.79 -15.93
N ALA A 337 -36.40 19.97 -16.55
CA ALA A 337 -37.24 20.40 -17.66
C ALA A 337 -36.69 19.97 -19.02
N GLY A 338 -37.55 19.90 -20.03
CA GLY A 338 -37.15 19.70 -21.43
C GLY A 338 -37.37 18.30 -22.00
N LEU A 339 -37.86 17.34 -21.20
CA LEU A 339 -38.28 16.03 -21.66
C LEU A 339 -39.71 15.75 -21.17
N THR A 340 -40.55 15.20 -22.04
CA THR A 340 -41.85 14.65 -21.65
C THR A 340 -41.65 13.38 -20.81
N PRO A 341 -42.59 13.03 -19.92
CA PRO A 341 -42.50 11.81 -19.12
C PRO A 341 -42.30 10.54 -19.97
N ALA A 342 -42.83 10.51 -21.19
CA ALA A 342 -42.63 9.41 -22.15
C ALA A 342 -41.20 9.34 -22.70
N GLU A 343 -40.57 10.49 -22.97
CA GLU A 343 -39.17 10.55 -23.42
C GLU A 343 -38.20 10.16 -22.30
N VAL A 344 -38.52 10.53 -21.05
CA VAL A 344 -37.75 10.11 -19.87
C VAL A 344 -37.83 8.60 -19.66
N ASP A 345 -39.04 8.04 -19.77
CA ASP A 345 -39.25 6.59 -19.65
C ASP A 345 -38.53 5.82 -20.76
N MET A 346 -38.55 6.34 -21.99
CA MET A 346 -37.79 5.77 -23.12
C MET A 346 -36.27 5.82 -22.89
N TYR A 347 -35.75 6.98 -22.44
CA TYR A 347 -34.32 7.18 -22.21
C TYR A 347 -33.76 6.32 -21.07
N ILE A 348 -34.47 6.25 -19.94
CA ILE A 348 -34.04 5.47 -18.76
C ILE A 348 -34.37 3.99 -18.94
N GLY A 349 -35.58 3.68 -19.42
CA GLY A 349 -36.07 2.33 -19.70
C GLY A 349 -35.27 1.61 -20.77
N GLY A 350 -34.54 2.35 -21.62
CA GLY A 350 -33.70 1.78 -22.67
C GLY A 350 -34.51 1.02 -23.70
N SER A 351 -35.68 1.55 -24.05
CA SER A 351 -36.36 1.15 -25.28
C SER A 351 -35.50 1.70 -26.41
N ASP A 352 -34.55 0.89 -26.88
CA ASP A 352 -33.81 1.25 -28.08
C ASP A 352 -34.82 1.57 -29.18
N VAL A 353 -34.76 2.81 -29.65
CA VAL A 353 -35.00 3.14 -31.05
C VAL A 353 -33.97 2.33 -31.83
N ALA A 354 -34.35 1.11 -32.20
CA ALA A 354 -33.73 0.37 -33.28
C ALA A 354 -34.20 0.94 -34.63
#